data_AF-A0A841QJY6-F1
#
_entry.id   AF-A0A841QJY6-F1
#
_cell.length_a   1.000
_cell.length_b   1.000
_cell.length_c   1.000
_cell.angle_alpha   90.00
_cell.angle_beta   90.00
_cell.angle_gamma   90.00
#
_symmetry.space_group_name_H-M   'P 1'
#
loop_
_entity.id
_entity.type
_entity.pdbx_description
1 polymer ?
#
loop_
_entity_poly.entity_id
_entity_poly.type
_entity_poly.pdbx_seq_one_letter_code
_entity_poly.pdbx_strand_id
1 'polypeptide(L)'
;MSDVKNTVSKLPLSPQGNVEELHYSDQTLAALVKYHGWQYYDAQRPQNGVERLFVGMAADGMMVPNGARYLGANYSKDPESHRYIALHYGFDLLKDWDGREGTPAEIAAQVNKWAEQYVQMERAKLKAA
;
A
#
# COMPACT_ATOMS: atom_id res chain seq x y z
N MET A 1 69.11 -9.73 0.04
CA MET A 1 68.06 -8.71 -0.17
C MET A 1 67.30 -9.15 -1.41
N SER A 2 66.35 -10.08 -1.33
CA SER A 2 64.95 -9.98 -0.86
C SER A 2 64.06 -10.23 -2.08
N ASP A 3 63.64 -11.49 -2.23
CA ASP A 3 62.42 -11.85 -2.95
C ASP A 3 61.22 -11.07 -2.39
N VAL A 4 60.18 -10.88 -3.21
CA VAL A 4 58.75 -11.13 -2.89
C VAL A 4 57.78 -10.33 -3.78
N LYS A 5 56.97 -11.10 -4.52
CA LYS A 5 55.56 -10.90 -4.94
C LYS A 5 55.21 -9.79 -5.94
N ASN A 6 55.18 -10.23 -7.20
CA ASN A 6 54.22 -9.77 -8.22
C ASN A 6 52.79 -9.87 -7.66
N THR A 7 52.19 -8.73 -7.34
CA THR A 7 50.87 -8.63 -6.72
C THR A 7 49.87 -8.26 -7.79
N VAL A 8 48.96 -9.19 -8.06
CA VAL A 8 47.78 -9.05 -8.92
C VAL A 8 46.99 -7.82 -8.46
N SER A 9 47.01 -6.75 -9.24
CA SER A 9 46.09 -5.61 -9.07
C SER A 9 44.69 -6.08 -9.47
N LYS A 10 43.95 -6.63 -8.50
CA LYS A 10 42.50 -6.71 -8.56
C LYS A 10 41.98 -5.27 -8.62
N LEU A 11 41.53 -4.84 -9.80
CA LEU A 11 40.69 -3.68 -9.93
C LEU A 11 39.46 -3.86 -9.02
N PRO A 12 39.08 -2.88 -8.20
CA PRO A 12 37.87 -2.97 -7.42
C PRO A 12 36.68 -3.09 -8.36
N LEU A 13 35.87 -4.14 -8.17
CA LEU A 13 34.50 -4.21 -8.68
C LEU A 13 33.83 -2.88 -8.36
N SER A 14 33.32 -2.20 -9.38
CA SER A 14 32.36 -1.12 -9.20
C SER A 14 31.26 -1.62 -8.27
N PRO A 15 30.87 -0.88 -7.21
CA PRO A 15 29.66 -1.22 -6.51
C PRO A 15 28.54 -0.98 -7.52
N GLN A 16 27.96 -2.07 -8.03
CA GLN A 16 26.63 -2.06 -8.60
C GLN A 16 25.78 -1.31 -7.60
N GLY A 17 25.32 -0.12 -7.99
CA GLY A 17 24.33 0.61 -7.22
C GLY A 17 23.11 -0.27 -7.16
N ASN A 18 22.92 -0.96 -6.04
CA ASN A 18 21.64 -1.53 -5.67
C ASN A 18 20.68 -0.34 -5.51
N VAL A 19 20.07 0.09 -6.61
CA VAL A 19 18.72 0.63 -6.51
C VAL A 19 17.91 -0.59 -6.12
N GLU A 20 17.74 -0.82 -4.83
CA GLU A 20 16.75 -1.78 -4.35
C GLU A 20 15.43 -1.39 -5.01
N GLU A 21 15.02 -2.15 -6.01
CA GLU A 21 13.74 -1.96 -6.65
C GLU A 21 12.69 -2.17 -5.56
N LEU A 22 11.94 -1.10 -5.25
CA LEU A 22 10.92 -1.12 -4.20
C LEU A 22 10.03 -2.34 -4.40
N HIS A 23 9.63 -3.01 -3.31
CA HIS A 23 8.78 -4.19 -3.44
C HIS A 23 7.47 -3.85 -4.15
N TYR A 24 6.88 -4.84 -4.81
CA TYR A 24 5.61 -4.69 -5.52
C TYR A 24 4.52 -4.00 -4.66
N SER A 25 4.38 -4.44 -3.41
CA SER A 25 3.42 -3.85 -2.49
C SER A 25 3.76 -2.40 -2.13
N ASP A 26 5.03 -2.05 -1.89
CA ASP A 26 5.45 -0.66 -1.66
C ASP A 26 5.09 0.24 -2.85
N GLN A 27 5.36 -0.24 -4.07
CA GLN A 27 5.00 0.47 -5.30
C GLN A 27 3.49 0.67 -5.44
N THR A 28 2.70 -0.32 -5.02
CA THR A 28 1.23 -0.26 -5.07
C THR A 28 0.69 0.75 -4.06
N LEU A 29 1.20 0.74 -2.83
CA LEU A 29 0.86 1.74 -1.81
C LEU A 29 1.24 3.15 -2.26
N ALA A 30 2.42 3.32 -2.85
CA ALA A 30 2.86 4.59 -3.40
C ALA A 30 1.95 5.08 -4.55
N ALA A 31 1.49 4.19 -5.42
CA ALA A 31 0.53 4.52 -6.48
C ALA A 31 -0.84 4.97 -5.91
N LEU A 32 -1.34 4.34 -4.84
CA LEU A 32 -2.55 4.78 -4.15
C LEU A 32 -2.42 6.23 -3.64
N VAL A 33 -1.29 6.56 -3.01
CA VAL A 33 -1.02 7.92 -2.51
C VAL A 33 -0.92 8.91 -3.67
N LYS A 34 -0.12 8.58 -4.69
CA LYS A 34 0.20 9.48 -5.79
C LYS A 34 -1.01 9.81 -6.68
N TYR A 35 -1.89 8.84 -6.92
CA TYR A 35 -2.94 8.96 -7.94
C TYR A 35 -4.37 8.96 -7.41
N HIS A 36 -4.59 8.49 -6.17
CA HIS A 36 -5.95 8.21 -5.69
C HIS A 36 -6.32 8.91 -4.37
N GLY A 37 -5.48 9.82 -3.88
CA GLY A 37 -5.78 10.63 -2.69
C GLY A 37 -5.76 9.84 -1.38
N TRP A 38 -4.99 8.75 -1.35
CA TRP A 38 -4.67 8.04 -0.11
C TRP A 38 -3.47 8.71 0.58
N GLN A 39 -3.28 8.40 1.85
CA GLN A 39 -2.15 8.89 2.66
C GLN A 39 -1.53 7.74 3.44
N TYR A 40 -0.22 7.77 3.69
CA TYR A 40 0.42 6.78 4.56
C TYR A 40 -0.07 6.92 6.01
N TYR A 41 -0.25 5.80 6.71
CA TYR A 41 -0.49 5.82 8.17
C TYR A 41 0.65 6.49 8.92
N ASP A 42 1.87 6.19 8.50
CA ASP A 42 3.11 6.78 8.99
C ASP A 42 4.00 7.05 7.79
N ALA A 43 4.22 8.31 7.47
CA ALA A 43 5.07 8.72 6.35
C ALA A 43 6.53 8.27 6.51
N GLN A 44 6.97 7.93 7.73
CA GLN A 44 8.29 7.37 8.00
C GLN A 44 8.34 5.84 7.85
N ARG A 45 7.18 5.19 7.80
CA ARG A 45 7.03 3.73 7.65
C ARG A 45 5.97 3.40 6.59
N PRO A 46 6.23 3.73 5.31
CA PRO A 46 5.25 3.57 4.23
C PRO A 46 4.74 2.13 4.05
N GLN A 47 5.54 1.14 4.43
CA GLN A 47 5.17 -0.29 4.44
C GLN A 47 4.05 -0.64 5.42
N ASN A 48 3.76 0.23 6.41
CA ASN A 48 2.65 0.01 7.35
C ASN A 48 1.28 0.14 6.68
N GLY A 49 1.23 0.70 5.47
CA GLY A 49 0.01 0.87 4.69
C GLY A 49 -0.40 2.33 4.53
N VAL A 50 -1.52 2.48 3.84
CA VAL A 50 -2.15 3.76 3.50
C VAL A 50 -3.61 3.74 3.91
N GLU A 51 -4.19 4.90 4.11
CA GLU A 51 -5.61 5.08 4.39
C GLU A 51 -6.21 6.19 3.54
N ARG A 52 -7.54 6.17 3.45
CA ARG A 52 -8.31 7.25 2.85
C ARG A 52 -9.59 7.47 3.65
N LEU A 53 -9.88 8.74 3.93
CA LEU A 53 -11.09 9.15 4.63
C LEU A 53 -12.27 9.27 3.66
N PHE A 54 -13.38 8.65 4.00
CA PHE A 54 -14.63 8.71 3.24
C PHE A 54 -15.78 9.19 4.13
N VAL A 55 -16.45 10.26 3.72
CA VAL A 55 -17.59 10.87 4.43
C VAL A 55 -18.87 10.04 4.26
N GLY A 56 -19.76 10.06 5.27
CA GLY A 56 -21.10 9.46 5.17
C GLY A 56 -21.12 7.94 5.15
N MET A 57 -20.09 7.29 5.69
CA MET A 57 -20.01 5.83 5.83
C MET A 57 -20.65 5.29 7.12
N ALA A 58 -21.07 6.18 8.01
CA ALA A 58 -21.82 5.86 9.22
C ALA A 58 -22.91 6.89 9.44
N ALA A 59 -23.84 6.59 10.35
CA ALA A 59 -24.79 7.60 10.83
C ALA A 59 -24.02 8.81 11.39
N ASP A 60 -24.48 10.00 11.03
CA ASP A 60 -23.91 11.25 11.53
C ASP A 60 -24.19 11.38 13.05
N GLY A 61 -23.25 11.96 13.78
CA GLY A 61 -23.37 12.17 15.21
C GLY A 61 -22.26 13.02 15.78
N MET A 62 -22.47 13.48 17.02
CA MET A 62 -21.56 14.41 17.72
C MET A 62 -20.11 13.91 17.82
N MET A 63 -19.89 12.59 17.84
CA MET A 63 -18.56 11.99 17.96
C MET A 63 -17.85 11.85 16.60
N VAL A 64 -18.58 11.69 15.50
CA VAL A 64 -18.01 11.69 14.15
C VAL A 64 -18.92 12.49 13.23
N PRO A 65 -18.74 13.83 13.22
CA PRO A 65 -19.50 14.71 12.36
C PRO A 65 -19.38 14.23 10.92
N ASN A 66 -20.49 14.22 10.18
CA ASN A 66 -20.66 13.72 8.81
C ASN A 66 -20.49 12.20 8.59
N GLY A 67 -20.29 11.41 9.66
CA GLY A 67 -20.17 9.96 9.55
C GLY A 67 -18.94 9.47 8.79
N ALA A 68 -17.85 10.24 8.75
CA ALA A 68 -16.63 9.83 8.07
C ALA A 68 -15.96 8.59 8.66
N ARG A 69 -15.37 7.76 7.80
CA ARG A 69 -14.63 6.56 8.16
C ARG A 69 -13.40 6.38 7.28
N TYR A 70 -12.34 5.83 7.86
CA TYR A 70 -11.15 5.43 7.11
C TYR A 70 -11.33 4.03 6.55
N LEU A 71 -10.94 3.88 5.28
CA LEU A 71 -10.56 2.58 4.72
C LEU A 71 -9.04 2.51 4.68
N GLY A 72 -8.51 1.31 4.93
CA GLY A 72 -7.08 1.04 5.02
C GLY A 72 -6.61 0.06 3.97
N ALA A 73 -5.47 0.30 3.35
CA ALA A 73 -4.80 -0.65 2.46
C ALA A 73 -3.39 -0.93 2.97
N ASN A 74 -3.05 -2.20 3.18
CA ASN A 74 -1.75 -2.62 3.68
C ASN A 74 -1.34 -3.96 3.07
N TYR A 75 -0.20 -4.49 3.50
CA TYR A 75 0.24 -5.81 3.08
C TYR A 75 -0.75 -6.86 3.59
N SER A 76 -1.08 -7.85 2.78
CA SER A 76 -1.86 -8.98 3.28
C SER A 76 -1.09 -9.67 4.42
N LYS A 77 -1.84 -10.33 5.31
CA LYS A 77 -1.28 -11.04 6.47
C LYS A 77 -0.42 -12.26 6.10
N ASP A 78 -0.29 -12.60 4.81
CA ASP A 78 0.69 -13.58 4.31
C ASP A 78 2.09 -12.93 4.27
N PRO A 79 2.94 -13.18 5.29
CA PRO A 79 4.22 -12.50 5.43
C PRO A 79 5.28 -13.04 4.44
N GLU A 80 5.07 -14.22 3.85
CA GLU A 80 6.04 -14.80 2.92
C GLU A 80 5.93 -14.19 1.52
N SER A 81 4.83 -13.52 1.22
CA SER A 81 4.64 -12.89 -0.07
C SER A 81 4.17 -11.45 0.06
N HIS A 82 5.14 -10.52 0.10
CA HIS A 82 4.97 -9.06 -0.06
C HIS A 82 4.42 -8.67 -1.46
N ARG A 83 3.55 -9.51 -2.02
CA ARG A 83 2.87 -9.40 -3.32
C ARG A 83 1.39 -9.08 -3.17
N TYR A 84 0.80 -9.33 -2.00
CA TYR A 84 -0.61 -9.11 -1.77
C TYR A 84 -0.89 -7.78 -1.09
N ILE A 85 -1.90 -7.08 -1.59
CA ILE A 85 -2.46 -5.87 -0.97
C ILE A 85 -3.85 -6.21 -0.44
N ALA A 86 -4.10 -5.86 0.82
CA ALA A 86 -5.38 -6.07 1.50
C ALA A 86 -6.05 -4.73 1.80
N LEU A 87 -7.35 -4.64 1.53
CA LEU A 87 -8.21 -3.51 1.88
C LEU A 87 -9.07 -3.85 3.10
N HIS A 88 -9.15 -2.94 4.05
CA HIS A 88 -9.82 -3.11 5.34
C HIS A 88 -10.77 -1.96 5.66
N TYR A 89 -11.82 -2.27 6.41
CA TYR A 89 -12.62 -1.31 7.17
C TYR A 89 -12.48 -1.61 8.66
N GLY A 90 -11.77 -0.76 9.39
CA GLY A 90 -11.37 -1.09 10.76
C GLY A 90 -10.53 -2.38 10.79
N PHE A 91 -10.99 -3.39 11.53
CA PHE A 91 -10.34 -4.70 11.60
C PHE A 91 -10.85 -5.71 10.56
N ASP A 92 -11.89 -5.35 9.81
CA ASP A 92 -12.54 -6.24 8.86
C ASP A 92 -11.81 -6.21 7.52
N LEU A 93 -11.31 -7.38 7.08
CA LEU A 93 -10.78 -7.56 5.73
C LEU A 93 -11.94 -7.52 4.74
N LEU A 94 -11.88 -6.57 3.81
CA LEU A 94 -12.89 -6.45 2.76
C LEU A 94 -12.52 -7.30 1.54
N LYS A 95 -11.26 -7.20 1.10
CA LYS A 95 -10.73 -7.92 -0.07
C LYS A 95 -9.20 -7.86 -0.13
N ASP A 96 -8.56 -8.83 -0.77
CA ASP A 96 -7.15 -8.82 -1.17
C ASP A 96 -6.96 -8.91 -2.70
N TRP A 97 -5.77 -8.50 -3.16
CA TRP A 97 -5.34 -8.54 -4.56
C TRP A 97 -3.94 -9.16 -4.67
N ASP A 98 -3.76 -10.07 -5.62
CA ASP A 98 -2.47 -10.66 -5.98
C ASP A 98 -1.72 -9.75 -6.96
N GLY A 99 -0.48 -9.40 -6.66
CA GLY A 99 0.36 -8.59 -7.54
C GLY A 99 0.70 -9.20 -8.90
N ARG A 100 0.34 -10.46 -9.14
CA ARG A 100 0.46 -11.09 -10.47
C ARG A 100 -0.66 -10.70 -11.43
N GLU A 101 -1.73 -10.09 -10.94
CA GLU A 101 -2.91 -9.72 -11.75
C GLU A 101 -2.75 -8.39 -12.50
N GLY A 102 -1.66 -7.66 -12.28
CA GLY A 102 -1.39 -6.41 -12.98
C GLY A 102 -0.15 -5.68 -12.45
N THR A 103 0.12 -4.51 -13.01
CA THR A 103 1.14 -3.60 -12.50
C THR A 103 0.71 -2.97 -11.16
N PRO A 104 1.64 -2.44 -10.35
CA PRO A 104 1.30 -1.75 -9.11
C PRO A 104 0.28 -0.61 -9.28
N ALA A 105 0.35 0.13 -10.39
CA ALA A 105 -0.60 1.20 -10.69
C ALA A 105 -1.99 0.66 -11.04
N GLU A 106 -2.07 -0.45 -11.77
CA GLU A 106 -3.36 -1.10 -12.09
C GLU A 106 -4.02 -1.68 -10.84
N ILE A 107 -3.26 -2.35 -9.96
CA ILE A 107 -3.79 -2.85 -8.70
C ILE A 107 -4.21 -1.70 -7.78
N ALA A 108 -3.43 -0.61 -7.69
CA ALA A 108 -3.84 0.59 -6.96
C ALA A 108 -5.18 1.16 -7.47
N ALA A 109 -5.36 1.24 -8.79
CA ALA A 109 -6.61 1.70 -9.38
C ALA A 109 -7.79 0.75 -9.06
N GLN A 110 -7.57 -0.57 -9.07
CA GLN A 110 -8.57 -1.56 -8.69
C GLN A 110 -8.95 -1.46 -7.22
N VAL A 111 -7.97 -1.35 -6.32
CA VAL A 111 -8.18 -1.15 -4.87
C VAL A 111 -9.01 0.11 -4.64
N ASN A 112 -8.63 1.24 -5.25
CA ASN A 112 -9.37 2.49 -5.09
C ASN A 112 -10.81 2.38 -5.62
N LYS A 113 -11.00 1.80 -6.81
CA LYS A 113 -12.32 1.60 -7.40
C LYS A 113 -13.22 0.78 -6.47
N TRP A 114 -12.70 -0.30 -5.91
CA TRP A 114 -13.46 -1.16 -5.01
C TRP A 114 -13.79 -0.44 -3.70
N ALA A 115 -12.84 0.31 -3.13
CA ALA A 115 -13.07 1.14 -1.94
C ALA A 115 -14.21 2.15 -2.17
N GLU A 116 -14.21 2.85 -3.31
CA GLU A 116 -15.28 3.78 -3.67
C GLU A 116 -16.64 3.06 -3.85
N GLN A 117 -16.66 1.89 -4.48
CA GLN A 117 -17.88 1.09 -4.61
C GLN A 117 -18.44 0.64 -3.26
N TYR A 118 -17.57 0.17 -2.37
CA TYR A 118 -17.95 -0.20 -1.00
C TYR A 118 -18.55 0.98 -0.24
N VAL A 119 -17.93 2.16 -0.33
CA VAL A 119 -18.43 3.40 0.29
C VAL A 119 -19.83 3.76 -0.22
N GLN A 120 -20.09 3.63 -1.53
CA GLN A 120 -21.41 3.91 -2.09
C GLN A 120 -22.46 2.90 -1.60
N MET A 121 -22.08 1.63 -1.47
CA MET A 121 -22.96 0.60 -0.90
C MET A 121 -23.32 0.93 0.56
N GLU A 122 -22.33 1.26 1.40
CA GLU A 122 -22.58 1.62 2.81
C GLU A 122 -23.47 2.87 2.93
N ARG A 123 -23.24 3.90 2.12
CA ARG A 123 -24.11 5.08 2.04
C ARG A 123 -25.54 4.72 1.65
N ALA A 124 -25.72 3.78 0.73
CA ALA A 124 -27.05 3.35 0.30
C ALA A 124 -27.79 2.59 1.43
N LYS A 125 -27.09 1.72 2.17
CA LYS A 125 -27.66 1.02 3.33
C LYS A 125 -28.16 1.98 4.40
N LEU A 126 -27.39 3.02 4.70
CA LEU A 126 -27.76 4.04 5.69
C LEU A 126 -28.99 4.87 5.28
N LYS A 127 -29.21 5.09 3.98
CA LYS A 127 -30.40 5.81 3.49
C LYS A 127 -31.67 4.95 3.52
N ALA A 128 -31.52 3.64 3.56
CA ALA A 128 -32.63 2.69 3.57
C ALA A 128 -33.05 2.24 4.98
N ALA A 129 -32.23 2.55 5.99
CA ALA A 129 -32.49 2.29 7.41
C ALA A 129 -33.25 3.46 8.06
#